data_AF-A0A397T4Q8-F1
#
_entry.id   AF-A0A397T4Q8-F1
#
_cell.length_a   1.000
_cell.length_b   1.000
_cell.length_c   1.000
_cell.angle_alpha   90.00
_cell.angle_beta   90.00
_cell.angle_gamma   90.00
#
_symmetry.space_group_name_H-M   'P 1'
#
loop_
_entity.id
_entity.type
_entity.pdbx_description
1 polymer ?
#
loop_
_entity_poly.entity_id
_entity_poly.type
_entity_poly.pdbx_seq_one_letter_code
_entity_poly.pdbx_strand_id
1 'polypeptide(L)'
;MLRDLYKKPQKTENEYLWHLRQCVIILMLMFLTGSFVLLCIRMVKENPTISTTFTPIDGVVAPAVYLAYAYDFTISCLLYYNYNGTKTTNCDEFITQPKITNDINYPYGGRFSPTGKISLTKYENITGPYFVYLNINITDPTFNGLVADTNELLFRMILYDSENDLQDKSKRSPFEETLFYI
;
A
#
# COMPACT_ATOMS: atom_id res chain seq x y z
N MET A 1 -12.95 -32.95 18.30
CA MET A 1 -14.35 -33.29 17.96
C MET A 1 -14.49 -34.62 17.23
N LEU A 2 -13.87 -34.84 16.05
CA LEU A 2 -14.00 -36.11 15.30
C LEU A 2 -13.48 -37.35 16.05
N ARG A 3 -12.40 -37.22 16.83
CA ARG A 3 -11.81 -38.35 17.58
C ARG A 3 -12.69 -38.85 18.72
N ASP A 4 -13.61 -38.02 19.22
CA ASP A 4 -14.57 -38.40 20.27
C ASP A 4 -15.80 -39.13 19.73
N LEU A 5 -16.09 -39.02 18.42
CA LEU A 5 -17.14 -39.81 17.76
C LEU A 5 -16.77 -41.30 17.61
N TYR A 6 -15.47 -41.62 17.61
CA TYR A 6 -14.94 -42.97 17.39
C TYR A 6 -14.28 -43.59 18.63
N LYS A 7 -14.23 -42.87 19.75
CA LYS A 7 -13.68 -43.41 21.00
C LYS A 7 -14.65 -44.49 21.51
N LYS A 8 -14.17 -45.60 22.08
CA LYS A 8 -15.07 -46.56 22.72
C LYS A 8 -15.58 -46.01 24.06
N PRO A 9 -16.81 -46.34 24.49
CA PRO A 9 -17.34 -45.94 25.79
C PRO A 9 -16.41 -46.43 26.92
N GLN A 10 -16.16 -45.59 27.91
CA GLN A 10 -15.42 -46.01 29.11
C GLN A 10 -16.32 -46.94 29.93
N LYS A 11 -15.76 -48.00 30.52
CA LYS A 11 -16.49 -49.12 31.19
C LYS A 11 -17.47 -48.71 32.30
N THR A 12 -17.52 -47.45 32.71
CA THR A 12 -18.37 -46.91 33.77
C THR A 12 -19.41 -45.88 33.27
N GLU A 13 -19.48 -45.64 31.97
CA GLU A 13 -20.34 -44.61 31.39
C GLU A 13 -21.72 -45.20 31.01
N ASN A 14 -22.79 -44.58 31.51
CA ASN A 14 -24.17 -45.00 31.22
C ASN A 14 -24.46 -44.82 29.73
N GLU A 15 -25.03 -45.83 29.05
CA GLU A 15 -25.24 -45.85 27.58
C GLU A 15 -26.03 -44.63 27.09
N TYR A 16 -26.92 -44.09 27.93
CA TYR A 16 -27.69 -42.88 27.64
C TYR A 16 -26.80 -41.63 27.45
N LEU A 17 -25.76 -41.47 28.27
CA LEU A 17 -24.83 -40.33 28.19
C LEU A 17 -23.98 -40.38 26.91
N TRP A 18 -23.64 -41.59 26.46
CA TRP A 18 -22.92 -41.80 25.21
C TRP A 18 -23.72 -41.32 24.00
N HIS A 19 -24.98 -41.77 23.88
CA HIS A 19 -25.88 -41.35 22.81
C HIS A 19 -26.15 -39.84 22.83
N LEU A 20 -26.33 -39.26 24.02
CA LEU A 20 -26.54 -37.81 24.17
C LEU A 20 -25.34 -37.02 23.65
N ARG A 21 -24.11 -37.41 24.01
CA ARG A 21 -22.88 -36.75 23.53
C ARG A 21 -22.75 -36.83 22.02
N GLN A 22 -23.05 -37.99 21.44
CA GLN A 22 -22.99 -38.19 19.99
C GLN A 22 -24.02 -37.31 19.26
N CYS A 23 -25.26 -37.22 19.78
CA CYS A 23 -26.29 -36.33 19.25
C CYS A 23 -25.88 -34.85 19.31
N VAL A 24 -25.31 -34.40 20.43
CA VAL A 24 -24.85 -33.00 20.60
C VAL A 24 -23.74 -32.67 19.61
N ILE A 25 -22.77 -33.57 19.41
CA ILE A 25 -21.68 -33.36 18.46
C ILE A 25 -22.23 -33.27 17.03
N ILE A 26 -23.15 -34.16 16.64
CA ILE A 26 -23.77 -34.15 15.31
C ILE A 26 -24.55 -32.85 15.08
N LEU A 27 -25.36 -32.42 16.06
CA LEU A 27 -26.09 -31.15 15.98
C LEU A 27 -25.16 -29.95 15.81
N MET A 28 -24.10 -29.86 16.62
CA MET A 28 -23.10 -28.79 16.49
C MET A 28 -22.41 -28.79 15.13
N LEU A 29 -22.13 -29.97 14.58
CA LEU A 29 -21.50 -30.11 13.26
C LEU A 29 -22.44 -29.65 12.14
N MET A 30 -23.74 -29.95 12.24
CA MET A 30 -24.75 -29.45 11.31
C MET A 30 -24.90 -27.93 11.37
N PHE A 31 -24.90 -27.33 12.57
CA PHE A 31 -24.94 -25.88 12.71
C PHE A 31 -23.69 -25.23 12.10
N LEU A 32 -22.50 -25.78 12.36
CA LEU A 32 -21.25 -25.24 11.84
C LEU A 32 -21.21 -25.29 10.31
N THR A 33 -21.55 -26.42 9.71
CA THR A 33 -21.58 -26.55 8.24
C THR A 33 -22.65 -25.67 7.62
N GLY A 34 -23.83 -25.58 8.24
CA GLY A 34 -24.89 -24.66 7.82
C GLY A 34 -24.45 -23.19 7.82
N SER A 35 -23.85 -22.73 8.91
CA SER A 35 -23.32 -21.36 9.01
C SER A 35 -22.21 -21.09 7.99
N PHE A 36 -21.32 -22.06 7.77
CA PHE A 36 -20.23 -21.94 6.79
C PHE A 36 -20.76 -21.83 5.36
N VAL A 37 -21.71 -22.68 4.97
CA VAL A 37 -22.36 -22.62 3.65
C VAL A 37 -23.05 -21.27 3.44
N LEU A 38 -23.73 -20.77 4.47
CA LEU A 38 -24.42 -19.48 4.42
C LEU A 38 -23.43 -18.32 4.27
N LEU A 39 -22.28 -18.38 4.94
CA LEU A 39 -21.18 -17.43 4.78
C LEU A 39 -20.64 -17.45 3.34
N CYS A 40 -20.36 -18.63 2.77
CA CYS A 40 -19.90 -18.76 1.38
C CYS A 40 -20.90 -18.17 0.38
N ILE A 41 -22.21 -18.44 0.56
CA ILE A 41 -23.25 -17.87 -0.31
C ILE A 41 -23.27 -16.34 -0.21
N ARG A 42 -23.16 -15.77 1.01
CA ARG A 42 -23.08 -14.32 1.19
C ARG A 42 -21.83 -13.73 0.55
N MET A 43 -20.67 -14.39 0.70
CA MET A 43 -19.42 -13.96 0.09
C MET A 43 -19.46 -13.95 -1.44
N VAL A 44 -20.21 -14.88 -2.05
CA VAL A 44 -20.38 -14.94 -3.52
C VAL A 44 -21.42 -13.93 -4.03
N LYS A 45 -22.45 -13.62 -3.22
CA LYS A 45 -23.57 -12.77 -3.63
C LYS A 45 -23.35 -11.28 -3.33
N GLU A 46 -22.60 -10.97 -2.28
CA GLU A 46 -22.26 -9.58 -1.94
C GLU A 46 -20.99 -9.19 -2.71
N ASN A 47 -21.08 -8.10 -3.47
CA ASN A 47 -19.87 -7.39 -3.87
C ASN A 47 -19.08 -7.08 -2.59
N PRO A 48 -17.76 -7.31 -2.56
CA PRO A 48 -16.97 -7.17 -1.34
C PRO A 48 -17.24 -5.80 -0.71
N THR A 49 -17.88 -5.80 0.46
CA THR A 49 -18.12 -4.57 1.20
C THR A 49 -16.79 -4.17 1.82
N ILE A 50 -16.12 -3.22 1.17
CA ILE A 50 -14.87 -2.66 1.66
C ILE A 50 -15.20 -1.87 2.93
N SER A 51 -14.88 -2.44 4.08
CA SER A 51 -14.94 -1.72 5.35
C SER A 51 -13.59 -1.05 5.58
N THR A 52 -13.57 0.28 5.54
CA THR A 52 -12.39 1.06 5.87
C THR A 52 -12.29 1.21 7.38
N THR A 53 -11.15 0.85 7.94
CA THR A 53 -10.85 1.07 9.36
C THR A 53 -9.73 2.09 9.46
N PHE A 54 -9.93 3.13 10.27
CA PHE A 54 -8.93 4.16 10.53
C PHE A 54 -8.28 3.86 11.87
N THR A 55 -6.96 3.67 11.86
CA THR A 55 -6.17 3.60 13.10
C THR A 55 -5.32 4.86 13.21
N PRO A 56 -5.27 5.49 14.40
CA PRO A 56 -4.39 6.63 14.61
C PRO A 56 -2.94 6.13 14.59
N ILE A 57 -2.16 6.63 13.64
CA ILE A 57 -0.71 6.40 13.55
C ILE A 57 0.02 7.71 13.85
N ASP A 58 1.16 7.61 14.51
CA ASP A 58 1.97 8.77 14.91
C ASP A 58 2.86 9.30 13.78
N GLY A 59 3.08 8.48 12.76
CA GLY A 59 3.78 8.85 11.54
C GLY A 59 3.51 7.87 10.39
N VAL A 60 3.83 8.31 9.18
CA VAL A 60 3.68 7.56 7.93
C VAL A 60 5.04 7.48 7.26
N VAL A 61 5.42 6.32 6.75
CA VAL A 61 6.66 6.18 5.98
C VAL A 61 6.52 6.97 4.67
N ALA A 62 7.53 7.77 4.32
CA ALA A 62 7.51 8.51 3.06
C ALA A 62 7.45 7.53 1.88
N PRO A 63 6.54 7.72 0.92
CA PRO A 63 6.43 6.83 -0.24
C PRO A 63 7.66 6.98 -1.14
N ALA A 64 7.93 5.94 -1.92
CA ALA A 64 8.86 6.05 -3.02
C ALA A 64 8.13 6.61 -4.26
N VAL A 65 8.83 7.42 -5.04
CA VAL A 65 8.27 8.13 -6.19
C VAL A 65 9.17 7.92 -7.38
N TYR A 66 8.61 7.42 -8.47
CA TYR A 66 9.26 7.37 -9.78
C TYR A 66 8.70 8.49 -10.65
N LEU A 67 9.61 9.27 -11.24
CA LEU A 67 9.31 10.41 -12.08
C LEU A 67 9.87 10.14 -13.46
N ALA A 68 9.04 10.27 -14.49
CA ALA A 68 9.49 10.20 -15.87
C ALA A 68 8.94 11.34 -16.72
N TYR A 69 9.78 11.81 -17.63
CA TYR A 69 9.51 12.99 -18.45
C TYR A 69 10.13 12.91 -19.84
N ALA A 70 9.62 13.76 -20.73
CA ALA A 70 10.07 13.84 -22.12
C ALA A 70 11.43 14.53 -22.28
N TYR A 71 11.76 15.46 -21.38
CA TYR A 71 12.96 16.28 -21.40
C TYR A 71 13.91 15.90 -20.27
N ASP A 72 15.20 16.15 -20.44
CA ASP A 72 16.18 15.96 -19.37
C ASP A 72 15.91 16.88 -18.18
N PHE A 73 16.07 16.35 -16.98
CA PHE A 73 15.80 17.06 -15.73
C PHE A 73 16.67 16.57 -14.59
N THR A 74 16.72 17.38 -13.54
CA THR A 74 17.40 17.08 -12.28
C THR A 74 16.40 17.10 -11.14
N ILE A 75 16.64 16.28 -10.12
CA ILE A 75 15.79 16.19 -8.94
C ILE A 75 16.63 16.57 -7.72
N SER A 76 16.09 17.41 -6.86
CA SER A 76 16.66 17.69 -5.53
C SER A 76 15.60 17.49 -4.46
N CYS A 77 16.02 17.15 -3.24
CA CYS A 77 15.17 16.70 -2.17
C CYS A 77 15.41 17.49 -0.88
N LEU A 78 14.34 18.01 -0.29
CA LEU A 78 14.39 18.68 1.01
C LEU A 78 13.33 18.10 1.95
N LEU A 79 13.75 17.77 3.17
CA LEU A 79 12.88 17.45 4.28
C LEU A 79 12.55 18.71 5.06
N TYR A 80 11.27 18.94 5.27
CA TYR A 80 10.79 20.10 6.01
C TYR A 80 10.28 19.70 7.38
N TYR A 81 10.84 20.31 8.43
CA TYR A 81 10.46 20.08 9.82
C TYR A 81 9.51 21.14 10.36
N ASN A 82 9.11 22.10 9.51
CA ASN A 82 8.14 23.12 9.84
C ASN A 82 7.34 23.55 8.62
N TYR A 83 6.11 24.00 8.86
CA TYR A 83 5.23 24.50 7.81
C TYR A 83 5.82 25.70 7.05
N ASN A 84 6.53 26.59 7.77
CA ASN A 84 7.09 27.83 7.19
C ASN A 84 8.31 27.61 6.32
N GLY A 85 8.82 26.38 6.22
CA GLY A 85 9.92 26.10 5.32
C GLY A 85 11.32 26.48 5.83
N THR A 86 11.44 26.92 7.07
CA THR A 86 12.71 27.51 7.56
C THR A 86 13.69 26.47 8.11
N LYS A 87 13.21 25.29 8.52
CA LYS A 87 14.06 24.20 9.03
C LYS A 87 14.02 23.06 8.02
N THR A 88 15.11 22.93 7.28
CA THR A 88 15.26 21.93 6.23
C THR A 88 16.47 21.03 6.42
N THR A 89 16.41 19.84 5.84
CA THR A 89 17.56 18.95 5.72
C THR A 89 17.56 18.34 4.32
N ASN A 90 18.73 18.24 3.71
CA ASN A 90 18.87 17.64 2.40
C ASN A 90 18.59 16.13 2.46
N CYS A 91 17.83 15.60 1.51
CA CYS A 91 17.54 14.18 1.33
C CYS A 91 17.94 13.65 -0.06
N ASP A 92 18.87 14.32 -0.74
CA ASP A 92 19.40 13.93 -2.05
C ASP A 92 20.05 12.54 -2.05
N GLU A 93 20.45 12.01 -0.89
CA GLU A 93 20.96 10.64 -0.76
C GLU A 93 19.93 9.57 -1.16
N PHE A 94 18.63 9.90 -1.11
CA PHE A 94 17.53 9.03 -1.53
C PHE A 94 17.12 9.28 -2.99
N ILE A 95 17.80 10.18 -3.69
CA ILE A 95 17.54 10.51 -5.09
C ILE A 95 18.45 9.72 -6.01
N THR A 96 17.84 9.07 -6.98
CA THR A 96 18.53 8.63 -8.19
C THR A 96 18.19 9.63 -9.29
N GLN A 97 19.20 10.37 -9.76
CA GLN A 97 19.03 11.34 -10.83
C GLN A 97 18.50 10.68 -12.10
N PRO A 98 17.72 11.43 -12.92
CA PRO A 98 17.17 10.90 -14.15
C PRO A 98 18.22 10.33 -15.08
N LYS A 99 17.87 9.21 -15.72
CA LYS A 99 18.66 8.59 -16.79
C LYS A 99 17.75 8.27 -17.95
N ILE A 100 18.36 8.11 -19.13
CA ILE A 100 17.65 7.62 -20.31
C ILE A 100 17.14 6.20 -20.02
N THR A 101 15.87 5.99 -20.29
CA THR A 101 15.12 4.75 -20.17
C THR A 101 14.71 4.26 -21.55
N ASN A 102 14.07 3.09 -21.60
CA ASN A 102 13.56 2.51 -22.86
C ASN A 102 12.14 2.99 -23.20
N ASP A 103 11.57 3.93 -22.45
CA ASP A 103 10.24 4.49 -22.73
C ASP A 103 10.35 5.57 -23.82
N ILE A 104 9.60 5.42 -24.90
CA ILE A 104 9.63 6.32 -26.05
C ILE A 104 8.98 7.68 -25.72
N ASN A 105 7.95 7.67 -24.87
CA ASN A 105 7.17 8.87 -24.54
C ASN A 105 7.77 9.61 -23.33
N TYR A 106 8.44 8.87 -22.44
CA TYR A 106 9.04 9.40 -21.22
C TYR A 106 10.51 8.92 -21.07
N PRO A 107 11.40 9.28 -22.01
CA PRO A 107 12.76 8.77 -22.06
C PRO A 107 13.57 9.07 -20.81
N TYR A 108 13.33 10.16 -20.08
CA TYR A 108 14.12 10.48 -18.88
C TYR A 108 13.38 10.04 -17.63
N GLY A 109 13.98 9.15 -16.83
CA GLY A 109 13.38 8.59 -15.62
C GLY A 109 14.29 8.66 -14.41
N GLY A 110 13.80 9.26 -13.32
CA GLY A 110 14.46 9.37 -12.02
C GLY A 110 13.59 8.84 -10.88
N ARG A 111 14.17 8.67 -9.68
CA ARG A 111 13.42 8.16 -8.52
C ARG A 111 13.85 8.79 -7.21
N PHE A 112 12.89 8.95 -6.31
CA PHE A 112 13.08 9.16 -4.89
C PHE A 112 12.69 7.87 -4.17
N SER A 113 13.63 7.26 -3.43
CA SER A 113 13.38 6.03 -2.69
C SER A 113 13.99 6.10 -1.30
N PRO A 114 13.20 6.45 -0.27
CA PRO A 114 13.68 6.54 1.10
C PRO A 114 13.86 5.17 1.76
N THR A 115 13.39 4.07 1.16
CA THR A 115 13.55 2.69 1.67
C THR A 115 13.15 2.54 3.15
N GLY A 116 12.03 3.12 3.56
CA GLY A 116 11.57 3.07 4.96
C GLY A 116 12.31 3.96 5.95
N LYS A 117 13.37 4.68 5.54
CA LYS A 117 14.25 5.45 6.45
C LYS A 117 13.68 6.82 6.83
N ILE A 118 12.70 7.32 6.09
CA ILE A 118 12.06 8.61 6.36
C ILE A 118 10.64 8.34 6.84
N SER A 119 10.37 8.72 8.08
CA SER A 119 9.02 8.72 8.66
C SER A 119 8.53 10.16 8.79
N LEU A 120 7.41 10.44 8.14
CA LEU A 120 6.72 11.71 8.19
C LEU A 120 5.83 11.75 9.43
N THR A 121 5.98 12.79 10.24
CA THR A 121 5.21 12.98 11.46
C THR A 121 4.01 13.90 11.23
N LYS A 122 3.01 13.83 12.11
CA LYS A 122 1.93 14.83 12.16
C LYS A 122 2.49 16.21 12.52
N TYR A 123 1.86 17.27 12.00
CA TYR A 123 2.26 18.68 12.20
C TYR A 123 2.45 19.13 13.65
N GLU A 124 1.87 18.42 14.63
CA GLU A 124 1.97 18.75 16.04
C GLU A 124 3.25 18.20 16.70
N ASN A 125 3.94 17.27 16.03
CA ASN A 125 5.12 16.62 16.59
C ASN A 125 6.40 17.30 16.07
N ILE A 126 7.20 17.87 16.97
CA ILE A 126 8.38 18.69 16.63
C ILE A 126 9.60 17.81 16.25
N THR A 127 9.50 16.49 16.42
CA THR A 127 10.66 15.58 16.34
C THR A 127 10.99 15.11 14.92
N GLY A 128 10.03 15.08 14.00
CA GLY A 128 10.20 14.52 12.65
C GLY A 128 9.87 15.50 11.52
N PRO A 129 10.24 15.14 10.28
CA PRO A 129 9.85 15.91 9.10
C PRO A 129 8.35 15.77 8.82
N TYR A 130 7.71 16.81 8.31
CA TYR A 130 6.29 16.83 7.96
C TYR A 130 6.04 16.44 6.50
N PHE A 131 6.88 16.91 5.58
CA PHE A 131 6.77 16.61 4.16
C PHE A 131 8.14 16.53 3.49
N VAL A 132 8.17 15.73 2.43
CA VAL A 132 9.29 15.68 1.47
C VAL A 132 8.96 16.63 0.34
N TYR A 133 9.88 17.54 0.04
CA TYR A 133 9.78 18.42 -1.11
C TYR A 133 10.77 17.98 -2.17
N LEU A 134 10.24 17.62 -3.34
CA LEU A 134 11.04 17.29 -4.51
C LEU A 134 11.04 18.49 -5.44
N ASN A 135 12.21 19.08 -5.65
CA ASN A 135 12.40 20.16 -6.60
C ASN A 135 12.92 19.57 -7.92
N ILE A 136 12.13 19.72 -8.97
CA ILE A 136 12.36 19.17 -10.30
C ILE A 136 12.76 20.33 -11.21
N ASN A 137 13.98 20.31 -11.72
CA ASN A 137 14.50 21.34 -12.60
C ASN A 137 14.80 20.75 -13.98
N ILE A 138 14.08 21.23 -15.01
CA ILE A 138 14.27 20.80 -16.40
C ILE A 138 15.55 21.45 -16.93
N THR A 139 16.51 20.62 -17.34
CA THR A 139 17.83 21.07 -17.82
C THR A 139 17.97 21.01 -19.33
N ASP A 140 16.98 20.44 -20.00
CA ASP A 140 16.98 20.30 -21.45
C ASP A 140 16.93 21.66 -22.18
N PRO A 141 17.91 21.98 -23.04
CA PRO A 141 17.94 23.25 -23.75
C PRO A 141 16.82 23.39 -24.79
N THR A 142 16.17 22.29 -25.19
CA THR A 142 15.04 22.31 -26.13
C THR A 142 13.72 22.65 -25.44
N PHE A 143 13.69 22.64 -24.11
CA PHE A 143 12.53 23.06 -23.33
C PHE A 143 12.37 24.58 -23.39
N ASN A 144 11.51 25.04 -24.29
CA ASN A 144 11.14 26.45 -24.37
C ASN A 144 9.94 26.68 -23.45
N GLY A 145 10.16 27.25 -22.25
CA GLY A 145 9.14 27.47 -21.21
C GLY A 145 7.95 28.38 -21.60
N LEU A 146 7.86 28.78 -22.88
CA LEU A 146 6.77 29.53 -23.49
C LEU A 146 5.74 28.65 -24.24
N VAL A 147 5.94 27.33 -24.34
CA VAL A 147 4.95 26.41 -24.91
C VAL A 147 3.87 26.12 -23.85
N ALA A 148 3.05 27.14 -23.61
CA ALA A 148 1.86 27.11 -22.78
C ALA A 148 0.61 26.76 -23.59
N ASP A 149 0.73 25.91 -24.63
CA ASP A 149 -0.41 25.26 -25.30
C ASP A 149 -0.59 23.83 -24.74
N THR A 150 -0.88 23.82 -23.44
CA THR A 150 -1.92 23.05 -22.73
C THR A 150 -2.19 21.55 -22.95
N ASN A 151 -1.54 20.78 -23.84
CA ASN A 151 -1.94 19.37 -24.03
C ASN A 151 -0.86 18.27 -23.84
N GLU A 152 0.45 18.58 -23.76
CA GLU A 152 1.47 17.50 -23.85
C GLU A 152 2.60 17.50 -22.79
N LEU A 153 2.61 18.44 -21.83
CA LEU A 153 3.60 18.42 -20.74
C LEU A 153 3.14 17.54 -19.56
N LEU A 154 2.85 16.28 -19.86
CA LEU A 154 2.47 15.31 -18.82
C LEU A 154 3.75 14.81 -18.16
N PHE A 155 3.90 15.04 -16.86
CA PHE A 155 4.86 14.29 -16.05
C PHE A 155 4.22 12.96 -15.66
N ARG A 156 4.95 11.86 -15.87
CA ARG A 156 4.52 10.57 -15.31
C ARG A 156 5.09 10.45 -13.90
N MET A 157 4.20 10.42 -12.92
CA MET A 157 4.53 10.16 -11.53
C MET A 157 3.89 8.85 -11.09
N ILE A 158 4.70 7.94 -10.56
CA ILE A 158 4.24 6.67 -9.99
C ILE A 158 4.66 6.65 -8.53
N LEU A 159 3.68 6.53 -7.63
CA LEU A 159 3.91 6.36 -6.20
C LEU A 159 3.81 4.89 -5.85
N TYR A 160 4.71 4.44 -4.98
CA TYR A 160 4.70 3.07 -4.48
C TYR A 160 5.23 3.01 -3.06
N ASP A 161 4.90 1.93 -2.37
CA ASP A 161 5.37 1.70 -1.01
C ASP A 161 6.90 1.59 -1.02
N SER A 162 7.55 2.30 -0.09
CA SER A 162 9.01 2.37 -0.02
C SER A 162 9.68 1.01 0.25
N GLU A 163 8.90 0.03 0.74
CA GLU A 163 9.33 -1.34 0.99
C GLU A 163 9.30 -2.23 -0.27
N ASN A 164 8.59 -1.84 -1.33
CA ASN A 164 8.47 -2.60 -2.56
C ASN A 164 9.27 -1.95 -3.70
N ASP A 165 10.38 -2.55 -4.11
CA ASP A 165 11.19 -2.05 -5.22
C ASP A 165 10.49 -2.25 -6.58
N LEU A 166 10.47 -1.21 -7.42
CA LEU A 166 9.87 -1.20 -8.77
C LEU A 166 10.49 -2.23 -9.74
N GLN A 167 11.62 -2.85 -9.38
CA GLN A 167 12.24 -3.89 -10.19
C GLN A 167 11.42 -5.19 -10.24
N ASP A 168 10.53 -5.43 -9.28
CA ASP A 168 9.68 -6.61 -9.29
C ASP A 168 8.40 -6.33 -10.10
N LYS A 169 8.54 -6.31 -11.44
CA LYS A 169 7.42 -6.16 -12.39
C LYS A 169 6.27 -7.17 -12.18
N SER A 170 6.50 -8.22 -11.37
CA SER A 170 5.51 -9.23 -11.01
C SER A 170 4.57 -8.83 -9.86
N LYS A 171 4.90 -7.76 -9.13
CA LYS A 171 4.14 -7.28 -7.96
C LYS A 171 3.66 -5.84 -8.15
N ARG A 172 3.03 -5.54 -9.29
CA ARG A 172 2.17 -4.34 -9.37
C ARG A 172 1.02 -4.53 -8.38
N SER A 173 1.20 -4.04 -7.16
CA SER A 173 0.10 -3.78 -6.24
C SER A 173 -0.78 -2.69 -6.87
N PRO A 174 -2.09 -2.90 -7.01
CA PRO A 174 -3.00 -1.97 -7.67
C PRO A 174 -3.35 -0.80 -6.74
N PHE A 175 -2.36 0.02 -6.38
CA PHE A 175 -2.66 1.30 -5.72
C PHE A 175 -3.42 2.25 -6.67
N GLU A 176 -3.34 2.03 -8.00
CA GLU A 176 -4.13 2.74 -9.00
C GLU A 176 -5.64 2.48 -8.90
N GLU A 177 -6.08 1.34 -8.34
CA GLU A 177 -7.53 1.02 -8.24
C GLU A 177 -8.18 1.59 -6.96
N THR A 178 -7.39 1.94 -5.94
CA THR A 178 -7.94 2.39 -4.64
C THR A 178 -8.27 3.88 -4.56
N LEU A 179 -7.83 4.70 -5.52
CA LEU A 179 -8.09 6.15 -5.53
C LEU A 179 -9.39 6.53 -6.26
N PHE A 180 -10.07 5.59 -6.92
CA PHE A 180 -11.26 5.85 -7.75
C PHE A 180 -12.56 5.26 -7.18
N TYR A 181 -12.67 5.14 -5.86
CA TYR A 181 -13.97 4.91 -5.21
C TYR A 181 -14.30 6.08 -4.28
N ILE A 182 -14.96 7.09 -4.87
CA ILE A 182 -15.83 8.06 -4.18
C ILE A 182 -17.26 7.74 -4.59
#